data_AF-A0A843B8W2-F1
#
_entry.id   AF-A0A843B8W2-F1
#
_cell.length_a   1.000
_cell.length_b   1.000
_cell.length_c   1.000
_cell.angle_alpha   90.00
_cell.angle_beta   90.00
_cell.angle_gamma   90.00
#
_symmetry.space_group_name_H-M   'P 1'
#
loop_
_entity.id
_entity.type
_entity.pdbx_description
1 polymer ?
#
loop_
_entity_poly.entity_id
_entity_poly.type
_entity_poly.pdbx_seq_one_letter_code
_entity_poly.pdbx_strand_id
1 'polypeptide(L)'
;TDMDLMFERAASFNQPLDRWDVSSVTSANSMFYNATSFNQPLNSWDTSSATSMSHMFWNATAFNQDISAWDVSSVTNMTRMLDFAASFDQNLGGWYVTIDSASIDRADVPGAVGTISAQNHFLDGQNPTYRIEHGGDSDRFEIADGNILRMVSTAADRTTYTVTITAAGDVVFEDGNNRRTIQVTLME
;
A
#
# COMPACT_ATOMS: atom_id res chain seq x y z
N THR A 1 -8.59 0.29 -21.63
CA THR A 1 -9.82 1.13 -21.61
C THR A 1 -9.60 2.29 -20.67
N ASP A 2 -10.22 3.45 -20.93
CA ASP A 2 -9.96 4.71 -20.23
C ASP A 2 -11.22 5.16 -19.47
N MET A 3 -11.07 5.55 -18.21
CA MET A 3 -12.11 6.14 -17.34
C MET A 3 -11.72 7.54 -16.83
N ASP A 4 -10.77 8.19 -17.49
CA ASP A 4 -10.28 9.50 -17.15
C ASP A 4 -11.43 10.52 -17.08
N LEU A 5 -11.39 11.36 -16.05
CA LEU A 5 -12.31 12.51 -15.84
C LEU A 5 -13.81 12.16 -15.72
N MET A 6 -14.19 10.87 -15.64
CA MET A 6 -15.60 10.45 -15.76
C MET A 6 -16.56 11.14 -14.76
N PHE A 7 -16.10 11.36 -13.53
CA PHE A 7 -16.84 12.08 -12.47
C PHE A 7 -16.09 13.33 -12.00
N GLU A 8 -15.24 13.91 -12.86
CA GLU A 8 -14.53 15.14 -12.56
C GLU A 8 -15.52 16.26 -12.19
N ARG A 9 -15.30 16.87 -11.03
CA ARG A 9 -16.09 17.98 -10.46
C ARG A 9 -17.58 17.67 -10.30
N ALA A 10 -17.95 16.39 -10.29
CA ALA A 10 -19.28 15.94 -9.96
C ALA A 10 -19.50 16.04 -8.43
N ALA A 11 -19.52 17.27 -7.91
CA ALA A 11 -19.44 17.56 -6.48
C ALA A 11 -20.54 16.90 -5.64
N SER A 12 -21.72 16.62 -6.24
CA SER A 12 -22.84 15.94 -5.58
C SER A 12 -22.95 14.45 -5.90
N PHE A 13 -22.05 13.90 -6.72
CA PHE A 13 -22.08 12.48 -7.09
C PHE A 13 -21.65 11.61 -5.90
N ASN A 14 -22.49 10.65 -5.55
CA ASN A 14 -22.26 9.69 -4.46
C ASN A 14 -23.10 8.43 -4.68
N GLN A 15 -23.06 7.89 -5.90
CA GLN A 15 -23.85 6.71 -6.30
C GLN A 15 -22.95 5.46 -6.33
N PRO A 16 -23.49 4.27 -6.01
CA PRO A 16 -22.70 3.05 -5.90
C PRO A 16 -22.03 2.67 -7.23
N LEU A 17 -20.77 2.24 -7.15
CA LEU A 17 -19.94 1.80 -8.28
C LEU A 17 -19.29 0.42 -8.06
N ASP A 18 -19.62 -0.24 -6.95
CA ASP A 18 -19.06 -1.52 -6.51
C ASP A 18 -19.25 -2.67 -7.52
N ARG A 19 -20.26 -2.54 -8.40
CA ARG A 19 -20.59 -3.53 -9.44
C ARG A 19 -19.92 -3.28 -10.79
N TRP A 20 -19.12 -2.23 -10.91
CA TRP A 20 -18.47 -1.92 -12.18
C TRP A 20 -17.31 -2.88 -12.42
N ASP A 21 -17.24 -3.41 -13.64
CA ASP A 21 -16.07 -4.16 -14.09
C ASP A 21 -15.01 -3.18 -14.61
N VAL A 22 -13.94 -3.03 -13.84
CA VAL A 22 -12.80 -2.18 -14.17
C VAL A 22 -11.53 -2.98 -14.50
N SER A 23 -11.62 -4.30 -14.63
CA SER A 23 -10.48 -5.21 -14.83
C SER A 23 -9.65 -4.91 -16.08
N SER A 24 -10.23 -4.25 -17.09
CA SER A 24 -9.58 -3.85 -18.35
C SER A 24 -9.27 -2.35 -18.43
N VAL A 25 -9.50 -1.60 -17.35
CA VAL A 25 -9.21 -0.16 -17.29
C VAL A 25 -7.72 0.02 -17.07
N THR A 26 -7.11 0.79 -17.96
CA THR A 26 -5.67 1.09 -17.97
C THR A 26 -5.40 2.49 -17.43
N SER A 27 -6.38 3.39 -17.48
CA SER A 27 -6.28 4.78 -17.02
C SER A 27 -7.55 5.22 -16.30
N ALA A 28 -7.38 5.82 -15.13
CA ALA A 28 -8.46 6.41 -14.31
C ALA A 28 -8.03 7.78 -13.75
N ASN A 29 -7.26 8.54 -14.52
CA ASN A 29 -6.76 9.85 -14.12
C ASN A 29 -7.91 10.79 -13.80
N SER A 30 -7.80 11.49 -12.67
CA SER A 30 -8.77 12.51 -12.25
C SER A 30 -10.24 12.04 -12.24
N MET A 31 -10.50 10.72 -12.19
CA MET A 31 -11.85 10.17 -12.32
C MET A 31 -12.82 10.77 -11.30
N PHE A 32 -12.37 11.02 -10.07
CA PHE A 32 -13.13 11.65 -8.98
C PHE A 32 -12.52 12.98 -8.51
N TYR A 33 -11.74 13.64 -9.37
CA TYR A 33 -11.14 14.96 -9.07
C TYR A 33 -12.24 15.97 -8.69
N ASN A 34 -12.16 16.59 -7.51
CA ASN A 34 -13.21 17.47 -6.96
C ASN A 34 -14.62 16.84 -6.83
N ALA A 35 -14.76 15.51 -6.81
CA ALA A 35 -16.02 14.86 -6.47
C ALA A 35 -16.23 14.87 -4.94
N THR A 36 -16.42 16.06 -4.38
CA THR A 36 -16.31 16.31 -2.93
C THR A 36 -17.27 15.53 -2.05
N SER A 37 -18.41 15.06 -2.57
CA SER A 37 -19.37 14.23 -1.82
C SER A 37 -19.19 12.71 -2.03
N PHE A 38 -18.27 12.28 -2.91
CA PHE A 38 -18.12 10.87 -3.25
C PHE A 38 -17.48 10.09 -2.10
N ASN A 39 -18.16 9.06 -1.61
CA ASN A 39 -17.67 8.18 -0.55
C ASN A 39 -18.29 6.78 -0.64
N GLN A 40 -18.39 6.23 -1.86
CA GLN A 40 -18.93 4.89 -2.09
C GLN A 40 -17.82 3.85 -2.16
N PRO A 41 -18.06 2.63 -1.64
CA PRO A 41 -17.04 1.58 -1.58
C PRO A 41 -16.55 1.18 -2.98
N LEU A 42 -15.23 0.98 -3.11
CA LEU A 42 -14.54 0.58 -4.33
C LEU A 42 -13.63 -0.64 -4.13
N ASN A 43 -13.76 -1.33 -2.99
CA ASN A 43 -12.88 -2.44 -2.61
C ASN A 43 -13.04 -3.69 -3.49
N SER A 44 -14.08 -3.76 -4.32
CA SER A 44 -14.35 -4.84 -5.27
C SER A 44 -13.70 -4.62 -6.64
N TRP A 45 -13.10 -3.45 -6.89
CA TRP A 45 -12.48 -3.14 -8.16
C TRP A 45 -11.18 -3.93 -8.37
N ASP A 46 -11.07 -4.58 -9.52
CA ASP A 46 -9.82 -5.17 -9.98
C ASP A 46 -8.99 -4.11 -10.72
N THR A 47 -7.96 -3.59 -10.04
CA THR A 47 -7.09 -2.53 -10.57
C THR A 47 -5.79 -3.05 -11.19
N SER A 48 -5.62 -4.37 -11.33
CA SER A 48 -4.36 -4.98 -11.78
C SER A 48 -3.88 -4.51 -13.16
N SER A 49 -4.81 -4.09 -14.03
CA SER A 49 -4.52 -3.56 -15.37
C SER A 49 -4.22 -2.05 -15.42
N ALA A 50 -4.48 -1.32 -14.33
CA ALA A 50 -4.34 0.13 -14.32
C ALA A 50 -2.87 0.54 -14.29
N THR A 51 -2.49 1.48 -15.15
CA THR A 51 -1.12 1.99 -15.26
C THR A 51 -1.01 3.46 -14.83
N SER A 52 -2.13 4.19 -14.81
CA SER A 52 -2.19 5.60 -14.41
C SER A 52 -3.44 5.90 -13.59
N MET A 53 -3.24 6.49 -12.41
CA MET A 53 -4.28 6.92 -11.46
C MET A 53 -4.01 8.33 -10.92
N SER A 54 -3.32 9.17 -11.70
CA SER A 54 -2.94 10.51 -11.28
C SER A 54 -4.16 11.34 -10.92
N HIS A 55 -4.10 12.08 -9.82
CA HIS A 55 -5.17 12.95 -9.32
C HIS A 55 -6.55 12.30 -9.11
N MET A 56 -6.66 10.97 -9.09
CA MET A 56 -7.94 10.25 -9.12
C MET A 56 -8.93 10.72 -8.05
N PHE A 57 -8.46 10.98 -6.82
CA PHE A 57 -9.26 11.48 -5.69
C PHE A 57 -8.81 12.85 -5.20
N TRP A 58 -8.12 13.62 -6.05
CA TRP A 58 -7.64 14.95 -5.67
C TRP A 58 -8.81 15.84 -5.24
N ASN A 59 -8.76 16.37 -4.01
CA ASN A 59 -9.83 17.15 -3.40
C ASN A 59 -11.21 16.43 -3.35
N ALA A 60 -11.24 15.09 -3.35
CA ALA A 60 -12.44 14.31 -3.03
C ALA A 60 -12.62 14.26 -1.51
N THR A 61 -12.97 15.40 -0.91
CA THR A 61 -12.83 15.65 0.53
C THR A 61 -13.57 14.68 1.45
N ALA A 62 -14.68 14.08 1.00
CA ALA A 62 -15.45 13.09 1.76
C ALA A 62 -14.97 11.63 1.58
N PHE A 63 -14.07 11.36 0.64
CA PHE A 63 -13.65 9.99 0.32
C PHE A 63 -12.82 9.39 1.47
N ASN A 64 -13.30 8.28 2.02
CA ASN A 64 -12.62 7.53 3.08
C ASN A 64 -12.92 6.02 2.98
N GLN A 65 -12.94 5.48 1.76
CA GLN A 65 -13.23 4.07 1.54
C GLN A 65 -11.95 3.27 1.43
N ASP A 66 -11.99 2.03 1.95
CA ASP A 66 -10.86 1.12 1.92
C ASP A 66 -10.51 0.74 0.47
N ILE A 67 -9.28 1.10 0.08
CA ILE A 67 -8.66 0.76 -1.20
C ILE A 67 -7.38 -0.07 -1.01
N SER A 68 -7.11 -0.55 0.20
CA SER A 68 -5.91 -1.31 0.54
C SER A 68 -5.76 -2.62 -0.25
N ALA A 69 -6.89 -3.16 -0.73
CA ALA A 69 -6.96 -4.37 -1.54
C ALA A 69 -6.65 -4.15 -3.03
N TRP A 70 -6.55 -2.90 -3.49
CA TRP A 70 -6.19 -2.62 -4.89
C TRP A 70 -4.78 -3.11 -5.19
N ASP A 71 -4.65 -3.81 -6.32
CA ASP A 71 -3.37 -4.13 -6.91
C ASP A 71 -2.88 -2.91 -7.69
N VAL A 72 -1.79 -2.31 -7.21
CA VAL A 72 -1.17 -1.13 -7.82
C VAL A 72 0.19 -1.46 -8.44
N SER A 73 0.53 -2.74 -8.60
CA SER A 73 1.83 -3.18 -9.10
C SER A 73 2.15 -2.71 -10.53
N SER A 74 1.12 -2.62 -11.37
CA SER A 74 1.23 -2.09 -12.75
C SER A 74 1.24 -0.56 -12.83
N VAL A 75 0.96 0.15 -11.73
CA VAL A 75 0.79 1.60 -11.76
C VAL A 75 2.15 2.30 -11.81
N THR A 76 2.28 3.22 -12.76
CA THR A 76 3.49 4.01 -12.97
C THR A 76 3.32 5.48 -12.61
N ASN A 77 2.08 5.93 -12.43
CA ASN A 77 1.77 7.31 -12.06
C ASN A 77 0.60 7.39 -11.08
N MET A 78 0.88 7.79 -9.84
CA MET A 78 -0.11 8.07 -8.79
C MET A 78 0.05 9.51 -8.26
N THR A 79 0.57 10.41 -9.10
CA THR A 79 0.85 11.80 -8.73
C THR A 79 -0.40 12.44 -8.11
N ARG A 80 -0.26 12.90 -6.86
CA ARG A 80 -1.30 13.61 -6.10
C ARG A 80 -2.65 12.88 -6.08
N MET A 81 -2.64 11.55 -6.08
CA MET A 81 -3.86 10.74 -6.15
C MET A 81 -4.83 11.05 -4.99
N LEU A 82 -4.31 11.24 -3.79
CA LEU A 82 -5.09 11.48 -2.56
C LEU A 82 -4.85 12.87 -1.93
N ASP A 83 -4.08 13.76 -2.57
CA ASP A 83 -3.90 15.13 -2.07
C ASP A 83 -5.27 15.81 -1.87
N PHE A 84 -5.45 16.45 -0.72
CA PHE A 84 -6.70 17.10 -0.31
C PHE A 84 -7.92 16.18 -0.17
N ALA A 85 -7.78 14.85 -0.20
CA ALA A 85 -8.81 13.91 0.25
C ALA A 85 -8.89 13.90 1.78
N ALA A 86 -9.35 15.02 2.37
CA ALA A 86 -9.17 15.34 3.79
C ALA A 86 -9.75 14.32 4.79
N SER A 87 -10.71 13.48 4.38
CA SER A 87 -11.29 12.45 5.26
C SER A 87 -10.57 11.10 5.17
N PHE A 88 -9.63 10.93 4.24
CA PHE A 88 -9.01 9.63 3.97
C PHE A 88 -8.05 9.22 5.10
N ASP A 89 -8.36 8.10 5.77
CA ASP A 89 -7.61 7.55 6.90
C ASP A 89 -7.57 6.02 6.83
N GLN A 90 -7.39 5.47 5.63
CA GLN A 90 -7.33 4.03 5.40
C GLN A 90 -5.90 3.51 5.46
N ASN A 91 -5.74 2.24 5.87
CA ASN A 91 -4.43 1.63 5.98
C ASN A 91 -3.89 1.17 4.61
N LEU A 92 -2.83 1.80 4.11
CA LEU A 92 -2.20 1.46 2.83
C LEU A 92 -0.87 0.70 2.98
N GLY A 93 -0.60 0.09 4.14
CA GLY A 93 0.63 -0.66 4.40
C GLY A 93 0.87 -1.80 3.40
N GLY A 94 -0.17 -2.36 2.81
CA GLY A 94 -0.07 -3.35 1.73
C GLY A 94 0.57 -2.83 0.44
N TRP A 95 0.48 -1.52 0.18
CA TRP A 95 1.09 -0.87 -0.99
C TRP A 95 2.56 -0.56 -0.77
N TYR A 96 2.94 -0.26 0.48
CA TYR A 96 4.29 0.18 0.85
C TYR A 96 5.21 -0.90 1.35
N VAL A 97 4.67 -1.90 2.05
CA VAL A 97 5.47 -2.94 2.69
C VAL A 97 5.22 -4.24 1.96
N THR A 98 5.92 -4.49 0.88
CA THR A 98 6.04 -5.82 0.26
C THR A 98 7.37 -6.43 0.67
N ILE A 99 7.50 -7.74 0.55
CA ILE A 99 8.75 -8.44 0.84
C ILE A 99 8.96 -9.53 -0.21
N ASP A 100 10.16 -9.59 -0.78
CA ASP A 100 10.53 -10.54 -1.83
C ASP A 100 10.57 -12.00 -1.34
N SER A 101 11.02 -12.21 -0.10
CA SER A 101 10.99 -13.48 0.62
C SER A 101 10.57 -13.25 2.05
N ALA A 102 9.45 -13.84 2.46
CA ALA A 102 9.02 -13.88 3.85
C ALA A 102 9.48 -15.17 4.56
N SER A 103 10.62 -15.72 4.13
CA SER A 103 11.19 -16.97 4.66
C SER A 103 12.70 -16.91 4.77
N ILE A 104 13.24 -17.60 5.77
CA ILE A 104 14.69 -17.73 6.00
C ILE A 104 15.00 -19.17 6.43
N ASP A 105 16.08 -19.75 5.91
CA ASP A 105 16.54 -21.06 6.35
C ASP A 105 17.12 -20.94 7.77
N ARG A 106 16.87 -21.92 8.64
CA ARG A 106 17.34 -21.89 10.04
C ARG A 106 18.85 -21.79 10.16
N ALA A 107 19.57 -22.39 9.22
CA ALA A 107 21.03 -22.32 9.17
C ALA A 107 21.56 -20.89 8.93
N ASP A 108 20.73 -20.01 8.36
CA ASP A 108 21.10 -18.64 8.02
C ASP A 108 20.72 -17.62 9.10
N VAL A 109 20.14 -18.05 10.24
CA VAL A 109 19.82 -17.18 11.37
C VAL A 109 21.04 -17.01 12.30
N PRO A 110 21.44 -15.77 12.68
CA PRO A 110 20.86 -14.47 12.30
C PRO A 110 21.23 -14.04 10.88
N GLY A 111 20.24 -13.56 10.13
CA GLY A 111 20.42 -13.28 8.70
C GLY A 111 19.28 -12.50 8.07
N ALA A 112 19.44 -12.21 6.78
CA ALA A 112 18.45 -11.52 5.98
C ALA A 112 17.28 -12.44 5.66
N VAL A 113 16.06 -11.94 5.89
CA VAL A 113 14.81 -12.60 5.52
C VAL A 113 14.43 -12.21 4.09
N GLY A 114 14.44 -10.90 3.82
CA GLY A 114 14.07 -10.37 2.52
C GLY A 114 14.22 -8.84 2.47
N THR A 115 14.07 -8.31 1.27
CA THR A 115 14.09 -6.89 0.97
C THR A 115 12.68 -6.34 1.00
N ILE A 116 12.47 -5.27 1.76
CA ILE A 116 11.22 -4.52 1.81
C ILE A 116 11.20 -3.51 0.66
N SER A 117 10.11 -3.50 -0.10
CA SER A 117 9.86 -2.50 -1.16
C SER A 117 8.37 -2.19 -1.25
N ALA A 118 7.99 -1.15 -1.99
CA ALA A 118 6.61 -0.90 -2.35
C ALA A 118 6.16 -1.82 -3.50
N GLN A 119 4.85 -1.81 -3.81
CA GLN A 119 4.29 -2.61 -4.92
C GLN A 119 4.76 -2.14 -6.30
N ASN A 120 5.18 -0.88 -6.46
CA ASN A 120 5.61 -0.33 -7.74
C ASN A 120 6.71 0.75 -7.58
N HIS A 121 7.39 1.04 -8.69
CA HIS A 121 8.49 2.01 -8.74
C HIS A 121 8.10 3.45 -8.42
N PHE A 122 6.84 3.86 -8.65
CA PHE A 122 6.39 5.20 -8.28
C PHE A 122 6.38 5.38 -6.76
N LEU A 123 5.90 4.35 -6.04
CA LEU A 123 5.87 4.31 -4.58
C LEU A 123 7.28 4.17 -4.00
N ASP A 124 8.15 3.35 -4.59
CA ASP A 124 9.57 3.29 -4.20
C ASP A 124 10.26 4.66 -4.39
N GLY A 125 9.89 5.39 -5.45
CA GLY A 125 10.37 6.74 -5.72
C GLY A 125 9.91 7.80 -4.70
N GLN A 126 9.02 7.45 -3.77
CA GLN A 126 8.66 8.30 -2.62
C GLN A 126 9.62 8.13 -1.43
N ASN A 127 10.70 7.37 -1.60
CA ASN A 127 11.73 7.07 -0.61
C ASN A 127 11.14 6.60 0.74
N PRO A 128 10.32 5.53 0.75
CA PRO A 128 9.71 5.05 1.98
C PRO A 128 10.79 4.67 3.01
N THR A 129 10.59 5.12 4.24
CA THR A 129 11.36 4.71 5.42
C THR A 129 10.57 3.66 6.18
N TYR A 130 11.21 2.52 6.44
CA TYR A 130 10.56 1.39 7.12
C TYR A 130 10.96 1.32 8.59
N ARG A 131 9.99 0.98 9.46
CA ARG A 131 10.22 0.78 10.89
C ARG A 131 9.47 -0.46 11.37
N ILE A 132 10.04 -1.16 12.35
CA ILE A 132 9.35 -2.26 13.03
C ILE A 132 8.58 -1.71 14.23
N GLU A 133 7.33 -2.11 14.38
CA GLU A 133 6.59 -1.92 15.63
C GLU A 133 7.03 -2.98 16.64
N HIS A 134 7.72 -2.53 17.69
CA HIS A 134 8.26 -3.38 18.75
C HIS A 134 7.18 -4.08 19.58
N GLY A 135 7.55 -5.26 20.08
CA GLY A 135 6.71 -6.13 20.90
C GLY A 135 6.60 -7.56 20.36
N GLY A 136 6.65 -8.54 21.26
CA GLY A 136 6.43 -9.95 20.93
C GLY A 136 7.48 -10.50 19.97
N ASP A 137 7.03 -10.93 18.78
CA ASP A 137 7.89 -11.52 17.75
C ASP A 137 8.72 -10.47 17.02
N SER A 138 8.19 -9.26 16.85
CA SER A 138 8.86 -8.15 16.16
C SER A 138 10.21 -7.79 16.78
N ASP A 139 10.38 -7.99 18.09
CA ASP A 139 11.64 -7.71 18.80
C ASP A 139 12.80 -8.63 18.40
N ARG A 140 12.51 -9.67 17.60
CA ARG A 140 13.50 -10.60 17.05
C ARG A 140 14.02 -10.17 15.68
N PHE A 141 13.53 -9.04 15.16
CA PHE A 141 13.85 -8.53 13.85
C PHE A 141 14.41 -7.11 13.91
N GLU A 142 15.19 -6.76 12.90
CA GLU A 142 15.62 -5.39 12.64
C GLU A 142 15.46 -5.07 11.15
N ILE A 143 15.51 -3.78 10.82
CA ILE A 143 15.64 -3.33 9.44
C ILE A 143 17.07 -2.80 9.27
N ALA A 144 17.87 -3.50 8.49
CA ALA A 144 19.23 -3.11 8.13
C ALA A 144 19.25 -2.44 6.75
N ASP A 145 20.26 -1.60 6.51
CA ASP A 145 20.49 -0.93 5.22
C ASP A 145 19.25 -0.17 4.67
N GLY A 146 18.36 0.25 5.57
CA GLY A 146 17.15 1.01 5.27
C GLY A 146 15.93 0.16 4.89
N ASN A 147 16.12 -1.03 4.32
CA ASN A 147 14.99 -1.85 3.85
C ASN A 147 15.20 -3.38 3.90
N ILE A 148 16.29 -3.89 4.45
CA ILE A 148 16.51 -5.34 4.58
C ILE A 148 15.92 -5.80 5.91
N LEU A 149 14.85 -6.60 5.87
CA LEU A 149 14.34 -7.26 7.05
C LEU A 149 15.31 -8.37 7.46
N ARG A 150 15.81 -8.31 8.69
CA ARG A 150 16.74 -9.31 9.23
C ARG A 150 16.18 -9.91 10.50
N MET A 151 16.34 -11.22 10.67
CA MET A 151 16.13 -11.87 11.95
C MET A 151 17.44 -11.81 12.74
N VAL A 152 17.41 -11.18 13.92
CA VAL A 152 18.59 -10.98 14.79
C VAL A 152 18.65 -11.96 15.95
N SER A 153 17.51 -12.54 16.34
CA SER A 153 17.45 -13.50 17.43
C SER A 153 17.88 -14.90 16.98
N THR A 154 18.83 -15.50 17.67
CA THR A 154 19.25 -16.91 17.48
C THR A 154 18.27 -17.91 18.07
N ALA A 155 17.26 -17.45 18.81
CA ALA A 155 16.22 -18.32 19.35
C ALA A 155 15.23 -18.69 18.24
N ALA A 156 15.53 -19.76 17.50
CA ALA A 156 14.65 -20.37 16.50
C ALA A 156 13.68 -21.38 17.15
N ASP A 157 12.93 -20.91 18.15
CA ASP A 157 12.00 -21.73 18.95
C ASP A 157 10.70 -22.09 18.21
N ARG A 158 10.42 -21.46 17.06
CA ARG A 158 9.18 -21.59 16.29
C ARG A 158 9.45 -21.61 14.80
N THR A 159 8.46 -22.05 14.04
CA THR A 159 8.47 -22.06 12.57
C THR A 159 7.97 -20.75 11.97
N THR A 160 7.19 -19.97 12.71
CA THR A 160 6.55 -18.77 12.18
C THR A 160 6.56 -17.66 13.22
N TYR A 161 6.88 -16.46 12.75
CA TYR A 161 6.95 -15.23 13.55
C TYR A 161 6.12 -14.14 12.91
N THR A 162 5.45 -13.34 13.74
CA THR A 162 4.67 -12.20 13.28
C THR A 162 5.52 -10.93 13.37
N VAL A 163 5.66 -10.19 12.27
CA VAL A 163 6.39 -8.91 12.26
C VAL A 163 5.47 -7.82 11.75
N THR A 164 5.37 -6.73 12.51
CA THR A 164 4.63 -5.55 12.08
C THR A 164 5.59 -4.46 11.67
N ILE A 165 5.42 -3.97 10.44
CA ILE A 165 6.26 -2.96 9.80
C ILE A 165 5.38 -1.77 9.42
N THR A 166 5.86 -0.57 9.70
CA THR A 166 5.28 0.69 9.20
C THR A 166 6.18 1.31 8.14
N ALA A 167 5.57 2.02 7.19
CA ALA A 167 6.28 2.82 6.20
C ALA A 167 5.89 4.30 6.33
N ALA A 168 6.80 5.21 6.03
CA ALA A 168 6.51 6.64 5.87
C ALA A 168 7.28 7.17 4.65
N GLY A 169 6.64 7.95 3.78
CA GLY A 169 7.25 8.50 2.56
C GLY A 169 7.25 10.02 2.53
N ASP A 170 7.89 10.60 1.51
CA ASP A 170 8.19 12.04 1.47
C ASP A 170 6.95 12.95 1.28
N VAL A 171 5.98 12.60 0.43
CA VAL A 171 4.89 13.55 0.07
C VAL A 171 3.55 12.92 -0.36
N VAL A 172 3.52 11.88 -1.20
CA VAL A 172 2.27 11.53 -1.95
C VAL A 172 1.18 10.89 -1.07
N PHE A 173 1.58 10.30 0.05
CA PHE A 173 0.70 9.70 1.03
C PHE A 173 1.25 10.07 2.41
N GLU A 174 1.05 11.34 2.80
CA GLU A 174 1.44 11.89 4.12
C GLU A 174 1.04 10.95 5.27
N ASP A 175 1.77 11.04 6.40
CA ASP A 175 1.57 10.42 7.72
C ASP A 175 0.22 9.70 7.93
N GLY A 176 0.03 8.61 7.20
CA GLY A 176 -1.14 7.76 7.21
C GLY A 176 -0.79 6.42 7.86
N ASN A 177 -1.80 5.62 8.15
CA ASN A 177 -1.63 4.29 8.70
C ASN A 177 -1.01 3.34 7.65
N ASN A 178 0.28 3.43 7.36
CA ASN A 178 0.95 2.57 6.39
C ASN A 178 1.57 1.34 7.08
N ARG A 179 0.73 0.56 7.76
CA ARG A 179 1.16 -0.55 8.61
C ARG A 179 0.80 -1.89 7.98
N ARG A 180 1.78 -2.79 7.89
CA ARG A 180 1.57 -4.17 7.47
C ARG A 180 2.14 -5.15 8.48
N THR A 181 1.33 -6.13 8.85
CA THR A 181 1.77 -7.31 9.58
C THR A 181 2.02 -8.44 8.61
N ILE A 182 3.22 -9.02 8.65
CA ILE A 182 3.65 -10.15 7.83
C ILE A 182 3.97 -11.36 8.71
N GLN A 183 3.93 -12.54 8.12
CA GLN A 183 4.41 -13.78 8.73
C GLN A 183 5.76 -14.12 8.13
N VAL A 184 6.80 -14.24 8.96
CA VAL A 184 8.11 -14.75 8.55
C VAL A 184 8.21 -16.22 8.93
N THR A 185 8.58 -17.07 7.98
CA THR A 185 8.68 -18.52 8.17
C THR A 185 10.14 -18.96 8.24
N LEU A 186 10.48 -19.78 9.24
CA LEU A 186 11.78 -20.46 9.33
C LEU A 186 11.66 -21.82 8.67
N MET A 187 12.51 -22.06 7.68
CA MET A 187 12.60 -23.33 6.96
C MET A 187 13.76 -24.19 7.50
N GLU A 188 13.65 -25.51 7.35
CA GLU A 188 14.67 -26.49 7.78
C GLU A 188 15.90 -26.48 6.86
#